data_AF-A0A965PE90-F1
#
_entry.id   AF-A0A965PE90-F1
#
_cell.length_a   1.000
_cell.length_b   1.000
_cell.length_c   1.000
_cell.angle_alpha   90.00
_cell.angle_beta   90.00
_cell.angle_gamma   90.00
#
_symmetry.space_group_name_H-M   'P 1'
#
loop_
_entity.id
_entity.type
_entity.pdbx_description
1 polymer ?
#
loop_
_entity_poly.entity_id
_entity_poly.type
_entity_poly.pdbx_seq_one_letter_code
_entity_poly.pdbx_strand_id
1 'polypeptide(L)'
;MALKRTADLTPPQIEAWFAVLGGFPAEVVNAAVLEVALTRERFPEVGDLYQICRRSIPRDYVPAGDTDQSRPTRREIAAVAGRLGLRVAR
;
A
#
# COMPACT_ATOMS: atom_id res chain seq x y z
N MET A 1 5.45 -8.55 27.98
CA MET A 1 6.03 -7.46 27.15
C MET A 1 4.87 -6.71 26.49
N ALA A 2 4.70 -5.43 26.77
CA ALA A 2 3.66 -4.62 26.14
C ALA A 2 4.03 -4.39 24.67
N LEU A 3 3.19 -4.84 23.73
CA LEU A 3 3.30 -4.43 22.33
C LEU A 3 3.26 -2.90 22.30
N LYS A 4 4.30 -2.25 21.76
CA LYS A 4 4.18 -0.84 21.33
C LYS A 4 3.03 -0.78 20.33
N ARG A 5 1.87 -0.29 20.78
CA ARG A 5 0.60 -0.25 20.02
C ARG A 5 0.54 0.87 18.98
N THR A 6 1.60 1.67 18.86
CA THR A 6 1.73 2.76 17.91
C THR A 6 3.08 2.64 17.21
N ALA A 7 3.05 2.55 15.88
CA ALA A 7 4.25 2.74 15.07
C ALA A 7 4.55 4.24 15.00
N ASP A 8 5.69 4.64 15.54
CA ASP A 8 6.23 5.97 15.29
C ASP A 8 6.78 5.99 13.86
N LEU A 9 5.94 6.38 12.90
CA LEU A 9 6.37 6.53 11.51
C LEU A 9 7.26 7.77 11.39
N THR A 10 8.48 7.57 10.90
CA THR A 10 9.37 8.66 10.52
C THR A 10 8.81 9.41 9.31
N PRO A 11 9.17 10.69 9.09
CA PRO A 11 8.70 11.44 7.92
C PRO A 11 8.95 10.73 6.57
N PRO A 12 10.12 10.12 6.31
CA PRO A 12 10.33 9.35 5.08
C PRO A 12 9.41 8.12 4.95
N GLN A 13 9.05 7.48 6.06
CA GLN A 13 8.10 6.37 6.04
C GLN A 13 6.69 6.85 5.72
N ILE A 14 6.27 8.00 6.25
CA ILE A 14 4.97 8.62 5.91
C ILE A 14 4.93 8.95 4.41
N GLU A 15 5.99 9.57 3.87
CA GLU A 15 6.11 9.88 2.45
C GLU A 15 6.05 8.61 1.58
N ALA A 16 6.75 7.55 1.98
CA ALA A 16 6.72 6.26 1.29
C ALA A 16 5.33 5.60 1.33
N TRP A 17 4.62 5.70 2.44
CA TRP A 17 3.26 5.18 2.56
C TRP A 17 2.28 5.97 1.70
N PHE A 18 2.38 7.30 1.72
CA PHE A 18 1.59 8.17 0.85
C PHE A 18 1.86 7.89 -0.63
N ALA A 19 3.13 7.69 -1.00
CA ALA A 19 3.54 7.31 -2.34
C ALA A 19 2.85 6.03 -2.84
N VAL A 20 2.81 5.00 -2.00
CA VAL A 20 2.24 3.69 -2.35
C VAL A 20 0.70 3.70 -2.31
N LEU A 21 0.11 4.36 -1.32
CA LEU A 21 -1.34 4.29 -1.06
C LEU A 21 -2.13 5.45 -1.70
N GLY A 22 -1.48 6.57 -2.02
CA GLY A 22 -2.12 7.77 -2.59
C GLY A 22 -2.72 7.56 -3.98
N GLY A 23 -2.47 6.40 -4.60
CA GLY A 23 -3.13 6.00 -5.84
C GLY A 23 -4.52 5.40 -5.66
N PHE A 24 -4.94 5.09 -4.42
CA PHE A 24 -6.23 4.48 -4.08
C PHE A 24 -7.21 5.54 -3.53
N PRO A 25 -8.53 5.36 -3.70
CA PRO A 25 -9.53 6.18 -3.02
C PRO A 25 -9.38 6.09 -1.50
N ALA A 26 -9.65 7.19 -0.80
CA ALA A 26 -9.50 7.26 0.66
C ALA A 26 -10.38 6.22 1.38
N GLU A 27 -11.57 5.95 0.84
CA GLU A 27 -12.53 4.98 1.37
C GLU A 27 -11.96 3.55 1.32
N VAL A 28 -11.22 3.23 0.25
CA VAL A 28 -10.57 1.91 0.08
C VAL A 28 -9.43 1.76 1.08
N VAL A 29 -8.61 2.79 1.26
CA VAL A 29 -7.51 2.78 2.24
C VAL A 29 -8.05 2.64 3.66
N ASN A 30 -9.12 3.38 3.99
CA ASN A 30 -9.75 3.32 5.31
C ASN A 30 -10.31 1.92 5.60
N ALA A 31 -10.98 1.30 4.63
CA ALA A 31 -11.47 -0.07 4.76
C ALA A 31 -10.32 -1.06 5.01
N ALA A 32 -9.21 -0.93 4.29
CA ALA A 32 -8.02 -1.77 4.48
C ALA A 32 -7.40 -1.62 5.87
N VAL A 33 -7.34 -0.40 6.40
CA VAL A 33 -6.84 -0.14 7.76
C VAL A 33 -7.74 -0.81 8.80
N LEU A 34 -9.06 -0.68 8.66
CA LEU A 34 -10.02 -1.32 9.57
C LEU A 34 -9.93 -2.85 9.52
N GLU A 35 -9.82 -3.43 8.32
CA GLU A 35 -9.66 -4.87 8.15
C GLU A 35 -8.41 -5.38 8.88
N VAL A 36 -7.25 -4.73 8.69
CA VAL A 36 -6.02 -5.16 9.38
C VAL A 36 -6.13 -4.96 10.88
N ALA A 37 -6.67 -3.83 11.35
CA ALA A 37 -6.82 -3.55 12.77
C ALA A 37 -7.73 -4.55 13.49
N LEU A 38 -8.73 -5.11 12.79
CA LEU A 38 -9.66 -6.10 13.34
C LEU A 38 -9.17 -7.54 13.23
N THR A 39 -8.25 -7.83 12.30
CA THR A 39 -7.84 -9.22 11.99
C THR A 39 -6.41 -9.56 12.40
N ARG A 40 -5.57 -8.56 12.69
CA ARG A 40 -4.15 -8.78 13.00
C ARG A 40 -3.76 -8.16 14.34
N GLU A 41 -2.92 -8.87 15.08
CA GLU A 41 -2.38 -8.37 16.35
C GLU A 41 -1.23 -7.37 16.17
N ARG A 42 -0.62 -7.31 14.97
CA ARG A 42 0.50 -6.42 14.65
C ARG A 42 0.04 -5.16 13.91
N PHE A 43 0.78 -4.07 14.08
CA PHE A 43 0.59 -2.86 13.27
C PHE A 43 0.83 -3.18 11.78
N PRO A 44 -0.01 -2.68 10.85
CA PRO A 44 0.13 -2.97 9.42
C PRO A 44 1.47 -2.50 8.86
N GLU A 45 1.97 -3.20 7.86
CA GLU A 45 2.98 -2.65 6.94
C GLU A 45 2.30 -2.06 5.69
N VAL A 46 2.97 -1.13 5.00
CA VAL A 46 2.42 -0.52 3.77
C VAL A 46 2.06 -1.56 2.70
N GLY A 47 2.83 -2.65 2.62
CA GLY A 47 2.56 -3.74 1.69
C GLY A 47 1.28 -4.51 2.03
N ASP A 48 0.97 -4.67 3.32
CA ASP A 48 -0.28 -5.31 3.77
C ASP A 48 -1.49 -4.50 3.29
N LEU A 49 -1.45 -3.18 3.48
CA LEU A 49 -2.52 -2.27 3.05
C LEU A 49 -2.65 -2.21 1.53
N TYR A 50 -1.52 -2.15 0.80
CA TYR A 50 -1.51 -2.14 -0.67
C TYR A 50 -2.24 -3.35 -1.25
N GLN A 51 -1.99 -4.55 -0.70
CA GLN A 51 -2.59 -5.78 -1.19
C GLN A 51 -4.10 -5.82 -0.96
N ILE A 52 -4.57 -5.34 0.19
CA ILE A 52 -6.01 -5.24 0.48
C ILE A 52 -6.66 -4.23 -0.47
N CYS A 53 -6.08 -3.02 -0.59
CA CYS A 53 -6.58 -1.99 -1.49
C CYS A 53 -6.68 -2.48 -2.95
N ARG A 54 -5.67 -3.23 -3.42
CA ARG A 54 -5.65 -3.79 -4.77
C ARG A 54 -6.77 -4.81 -5.01
N ARG A 55 -7.15 -5.60 -3.99
CA ARG A 55 -8.24 -6.59 -4.08
C ARG A 55 -9.62 -5.96 -4.04
N SER A 56 -9.75 -4.82 -3.36
CA SER A 56 -11.03 -4.12 -3.17
C SER A 56 -11.47 -3.29 -4.38
N ILE A 57 -10.61 -3.13 -5.39
CA ILE A 57 -10.91 -2.36 -6.60
C ILE A 57 -11.10 -3.31 -7.78
N PRO A 58 -12.13 -3.11 -8.64
CA PRO A 58 -12.30 -3.87 -9.87
C PRO A 58 -11.02 -3.84 -10.73
N ARG A 59 -10.65 -4.99 -11.31
CA ARG A 59 -9.41 -5.14 -12.10
C ARG A 59 -9.24 -4.10 -13.21
N ASP A 60 -10.32 -3.51 -13.70
CA ASP A 60 -10.32 -2.48 -14.74
C ASP A 60 -9.71 -1.14 -14.29
N TYR A 61 -9.62 -0.89 -12.98
CA TYR A 61 -9.01 0.32 -12.39
C TYR A 61 -7.62 0.05 -11.77
N VAL A 62 -7.20 -1.22 -11.75
CA VAL A 62 -5.86 -1.62 -11.33
C VAL A 62 -4.95 -1.61 -12.57
N PRO A 63 -3.79 -0.94 -12.57
CA PRO A 63 -2.87 -1.00 -13.70
C PRO A 63 -2.55 -2.47 -13.99
N ALA A 64 -3.00 -2.98 -15.14
CA ALA A 64 -3.00 -4.39 -15.48
C ALA A 64 -1.67 -5.08 -15.13
N GLY A 65 -1.75 -5.94 -14.11
CA GLY A 65 -0.71 -6.83 -13.65
C GLY A 65 -1.36 -8.15 -13.29
N ASP A 66 -1.51 -9.01 -14.30
CA ASP A 66 -1.94 -10.39 -14.16
C ASP A 66 -0.90 -11.16 -13.35
N THR A 67 -1.25 -11.58 -12.14
CA THR A 67 -0.77 -12.77 -11.39
C THR A 67 -0.94 -12.57 -9.89
N ASP A 68 -1.14 -13.70 -9.23
CA ASP A 68 -1.20 -13.97 -7.79
C ASP A 68 0.07 -13.57 -7.03
N GLN A 69 0.53 -12.31 -7.20
CA GLN A 69 1.77 -11.81 -6.63
C GLN A 69 1.49 -10.97 -5.38
N SER A 70 2.03 -11.45 -4.26
CA SER A 70 2.13 -10.75 -2.97
C SER A 70 3.01 -9.50 -3.01
N ARG A 71 3.65 -9.21 -4.16
CA ARG A 71 4.54 -8.07 -4.38
C ARG A 71 4.06 -7.22 -5.56
N PRO A 72 4.23 -5.89 -5.51
CA PRO A 72 3.97 -5.03 -6.65
C PRO A 72 4.93 -5.37 -7.80
N THR A 73 4.37 -5.45 -9.00
CA THR A 73 5.09 -5.65 -10.26
C THR A 73 5.99 -4.45 -10.56
N ARG A 74 7.03 -4.65 -11.40
CA ARG A 74 7.89 -3.54 -11.86
C ARG A 74 7.09 -2.42 -12.53
N ARG A 75 5.98 -2.74 -13.19
CA ARG A 75 5.08 -1.77 -13.83
C ARG A 75 4.35 -0.92 -12.79
N GLU A 76 3.83 -1.54 -11.72
CA GLU A 76 3.19 -0.82 -10.61
C GLU A 76 4.21 0.09 -9.90
N ILE A 77 5.42 -0.39 -9.65
CA ILE A 77 6.52 0.42 -9.08
C ILE A 77 6.85 1.60 -10.00
N ALA A 78 6.98 1.37 -11.31
CA ALA A 78 7.23 2.44 -12.27
C ALA A 78 6.08 3.46 -12.35
N ALA A 79 4.82 3.02 -12.22
CA ALA A 79 3.66 3.90 -12.22
C ALA A 79 3.62 4.79 -10.97
N VAL A 80 3.89 4.21 -9.79
CA VAL A 80 4.01 4.96 -8.53
C VAL A 80 5.17 5.96 -8.61
N ALA A 81 6.34 5.53 -9.07
CA ALA A 81 7.48 6.42 -9.24
C ALA A 81 7.21 7.56 -10.23
N GLY A 82 6.53 7.28 -11.35
CA GLY A 82 6.12 8.29 -12.31
C GLY A 82 5.19 9.35 -11.73
N ARG A 83 4.20 8.96 -10.92
CA ARG A 83 3.31 9.90 -10.19
C ARG A 83 4.07 10.82 -9.24
N LEU A 84 5.20 10.36 -8.71
CA LEU A 84 6.00 11.09 -7.72
C LEU A 84 7.20 11.83 -8.33
N GLY A 85 7.37 11.79 -9.66
CA GLY A 85 8.53 12.38 -10.33
C GLY A 85 9.85 11.67 -10.03
N LEU A 86 9.80 10.44 -9.53
CA LEU A 86 10.97 9.65 -9.15
C LEU A 86 11.50 8.84 -10.34
N ARG A 87 12.83 8.69 -10.42
CA ARG A 87 13.48 7.82 -11.41
C ARG A 87 13.76 6.45 -10.79
N VAL A 88 13.19 5.40 -11.36
CA VAL A 88 13.52 4.01 -11.00
C VAL A 88 14.64 3.53 -11.91
N ALA A 89 15.71 2.98 -11.35
CA ALA A 89 16.76 2.32 -12.13
C ALA A 89 16.17 1.10 -12.86
N ARG A 90 16.52 0.93 -14.15
CA ARG A 90 16.06 -0.19 -14.99
C ARG A 90 16.64 -1.53 -14.54
#